data_AF-A0A9C8Q5Q0-F1
#
_entry.id   AF-A0A9C8Q5Q0-F1
#
_cell.length_a   1.000
_cell.length_b   1.000
_cell.length_c   1.000
_cell.angle_alpha   90.00
_cell.angle_beta   90.00
_cell.angle_gamma   90.00
#
_symmetry.space_group_name_H-M   'P 1'
#
loop_
_entity.id
_entity.type
_entity.pdbx_description
1 polymer ?
#
loop_
_entity_poly.entity_id
_entity_poly.type
_entity_poly.pdbx_seq_one_letter_code
_entity_poly.pdbx_strand_id
1 'polypeptide(L)' 'MTDCNHFWHSNSGRGGMAVFRRNRQMSAEPLMHVRCSACNARTWLTKEQWENANYTTAPVGDIQK' A
#
# COMPACT_ATOMS: atom_id res chain seq x y z
N MET A 1 -21.64 6.20 -8.37
CA MET A 1 -20.38 5.48 -8.06
C MET A 1 -19.59 6.41 -7.18
N THR A 2 -19.28 5.99 -5.96
CA THR A 2 -18.56 6.85 -5.01
C THR A 2 -17.14 7.05 -5.53
N ASP A 3 -16.81 8.28 -5.89
CA ASP A 3 -15.44 8.73 -6.17
C ASP A 3 -14.63 8.62 -4.88
N CYS A 4 -14.20 7.39 -4.59
CA CYS A 4 -13.34 7.13 -3.46
C CYS A 4 -11.94 7.56 -3.90
N ASN A 5 -11.48 8.72 -3.41
CA ASN A 5 -10.07 9.08 -3.45
C ASN A 5 -9.32 8.08 -2.56
N HIS A 6 -8.92 6.95 -3.14
CA HIS A 6 -8.42 5.79 -2.41
C HIS A 6 -7.12 6.12 -1.70
N PHE A 7 -7.19 6.36 -0.39
CA PHE A 7 -6.01 6.46 0.45
C PHE A 7 -5.59 5.06 0.93
N TRP A 8 -4.46 4.58 0.43
CA TRP A 8 -3.98 3.21 0.62
C TRP A 8 -3.05 3.10 1.83
N HIS A 9 -3.39 2.17 2.71
CA HIS A 9 -2.55 1.75 3.83
C HIS A 9 -1.96 0.39 3.55
N SER A 10 -0.74 0.14 4.02
CA SER A 10 -0.19 -1.21 3.98
C SER A 10 -1.06 -2.13 4.83
N ASN A 11 -1.43 -3.27 4.26
CA ASN A 11 -2.23 -4.30 4.90
C ASN A 11 -1.35 -5.44 5.43
N SER A 12 -0.06 -5.17 5.62
CA SER A 12 0.99 -6.13 5.93
C SER A 12 1.60 -5.88 7.31
N GLY A 13 1.14 -6.62 8.32
CA GLY A 13 1.79 -6.70 9.65
C GLY A 13 1.29 -5.70 10.71
N ARG A 14 1.65 -5.96 11.98
CA ARG A 14 1.34 -5.08 13.12
C ARG A 14 2.04 -3.73 12.90
N GLY A 15 1.27 -2.65 12.75
CA GLY A 15 1.80 -1.28 12.72
C GLY A 15 1.89 -0.61 11.35
N GLY A 16 1.33 -1.19 10.28
CA GLY A 16 1.22 -0.48 8.99
C GLY A 16 2.54 -0.27 8.26
N MET A 17 3.57 -1.07 8.55
CA MET A 17 4.81 -1.05 7.78
C MET A 17 4.61 -1.66 6.38
N ALA A 18 5.16 -0.98 5.37
CA ALA A 18 5.12 -1.47 4.01
C ALA A 18 6.01 -2.70 3.84
N VAL A 19 5.42 -3.86 3.48
CA VAL A 19 6.17 -5.11 3.26
C VAL A 19 5.93 -5.61 1.84
N PHE A 20 6.94 -5.45 1.00
CA PHE A 20 6.95 -5.97 -0.36
C PHE A 20 7.46 -7.41 -0.36
N ARG A 21 6.63 -8.34 -0.84
CA ARG A 21 6.99 -9.75 -0.96
C ARG A 21 6.91 -10.17 -2.41
N ARG A 22 7.93 -10.90 -2.88
CA ARG A 22 7.86 -11.55 -4.19
C ARG A 22 6.83 -12.65 -4.13
N ASN A 23 5.75 -12.50 -4.89
CA ASN A 23 4.82 -13.59 -5.08
C ASN A 23 5.26 -14.44 -6.27
N ARG A 24 5.95 -15.55 -6.01
CA ARG A 24 6.47 -16.48 -7.03
C ARG A 24 5.39 -17.01 -7.99
N GLN A 25 4.10 -16.89 -7.65
CA GLN A 25 2.99 -17.34 -8.48
C GLN A 25 2.33 -16.24 -9.33
N MET A 26 2.51 -14.95 -9.01
CA MET A 26 1.82 -13.84 -9.69
C MET A 26 2.74 -12.88 -10.44
N SER A 27 4.01 -12.73 -10.04
CA SER A 27 4.96 -11.81 -10.69
C SER A 27 6.40 -12.06 -10.22
N ALA A 28 7.38 -11.78 -11.07
CA ALA A 28 8.79 -11.72 -10.66
C ALA A 28 9.08 -10.53 -9.72
N GLU A 29 8.17 -9.56 -9.66
CA GLU A 29 8.32 -8.32 -8.91
C GLU A 29 7.76 -8.41 -7.48
N PRO A 30 8.40 -7.76 -6.50
CA PRO A 30 7.86 -7.63 -5.15
C PRO A 30 6.58 -6.78 -5.14
N LEU A 31 5.50 -7.35 -4.57
CA LEU A 31 4.21 -6.68 -4.41
C LEU A 31 3.88 -6.53 -2.93
N MET A 32 3.11 -5.49 -2.59
CA MET A 32 2.58 -5.27 -1.26
C MET A 32 1.05 -5.26 -1.29
N HIS A 33 0.45 -5.93 -0.30
CA HIS A 33 -0.99 -5.88 -0.09
C HIS A 33 -1.38 -4.58 0.61
N VAL A 34 -2.34 -3.86 0.05
CA VAL A 34 -2.84 -2.59 0.60
C VAL A 34 -4.35 -2.61 0.80
N ARG A 35 -4.83 -1.72 1.67
CA ARG A 35 -6.25 -1.51 1.97
C ARG A 35 -6.58 -0.03 1.95
N CYS A 36 -7.68 0.33 1.30
CA CYS A 36 -8.21 1.68 1.34
C CYS A 36 -8.91 1.94 2.68
N SER A 37 -8.63 3.06 3.33
CA SER A 37 -9.29 3.44 4.60
C SER A 37 -10.77 3.79 4.45
N ALA A 38 -11.16 4.38 3.32
CA ALA A 38 -12.52 4.87 3.11
C ALA A 38 -13.49 3.75 2.69
N CYS A 39 -13.15 2.96 1.69
CA CYS A 39 -14.05 1.93 1.14
C CYS A 39 -13.65 0.49 1.49
N ASN A 40 -12.55 0.29 2.24
CA ASN A 40 -12.03 -1.03 2.59
C ASN A 40 -11.67 -1.94 1.39
N ALA A 41 -11.60 -1.39 0.18
CA ALA A 41 -11.07 -2.07 -0.99
C ALA A 41 -9.65 -2.55 -0.72
N ARG A 42 -9.27 -3.67 -1.33
CA ARG A 42 -7.95 -4.28 -1.20
C ARG A 42 -7.35 -4.47 -2.58
N THR A 43 -6.06 -4.18 -2.70
CA THR A 43 -5.32 -4.39 -3.95
C THR A 43 -3.85 -4.66 -3.66
N TRP A 44 -3.08 -4.94 -4.70
CA TRP A 44 -1.64 -5.10 -4.66
C TRP A 44 -0.98 -3.94 -5.36
N LEU A 45 0.05 -3.36 -4.74
CA LEU A 45 0.87 -2.32 -5.35
C LEU A 45 2.32 -2.80 -5.49
N THR A 46 2.97 -2.42 -6.58
CA THR A 46 4.42 -2.51 -6.72
C THR A 46 5.09 -1.47 -5.81
N LYS A 47 6.41 -1.61 -5.60
CA LYS A 47 7.19 -0.61 -4.88
C LYS A 47 7.12 0.77 -5.53
N GLU A 48 7.28 0.82 -6.85
CA GLU A 48 7.19 2.06 -7.62
C GLU A 48 5.81 2.73 -7.48
N GLN A 49 4.72 1.95 -7.58
CA GLN A 49 3.37 2.48 -7.39
C GLN A 49 3.13 3.00 -5.97
N TRP A 50 3.72 2.35 -4.96
CA TRP A 50 3.60 2.80 -3.57
C TRP A 50 4.33 4.12 -3.31
N GLU A 51 5.53 4.27 -3.87
CA GLU A 51 6.39 5.45 -3.71
C GLU A 51 5.92 6.65 -4.56
N ASN A 52 5.33 6.41 -5.74
CA ASN A 52 4.81 7.47 -6.61
C ASN A 52 3.39 7.95 -6.23
N ALA A 53 2.69 7.24 -5.34
CA ALA A 53 1.30 7.56 -5.04
C ALA A 53 1.19 8.70 -4.01
N ASN A 54 0.61 9.84 -4.42
CA ASN A 54 0.15 10.92 -3.53
C ASN A 54 -0.99 10.51 -2.57
N TYR A 55 -1.36 9.23 -2.57
CA TYR A 55 -2.51 8.66 -1.88
C TYR A 55 -2.13 7.36 -1.15
N THR A 56 -0.87 7.20 -0.79
CA THR A 56 -0.42 6.16 0.15
C THR A 56 -0.03 6.80 1.47
N THR A 57 -0.13 6.06 2.58
CA THR A 57 0.63 6.47 3.76
C THR A 57 2.11 6.38 3.41
N ALA A 58 2.82 7.51 3.42
CA ALA A 58 4.28 7.51 3.33
C ALA A 58 4.86 6.44 4.28
N PRO A 59 5.99 5.79 3.92
CA PRO A 59 6.66 4.86 4.83
C PRO A 59 6.84 5.56 6.17
N VAL A 60 6.33 4.92 7.23
CA VAL A 60 6.38 5.43 8.60
C VAL A 60 7.83 5.75 8.95
N GLY A 61 8.20 7.02 8.80
CA GLY A 61 9.57 7.52 8.82
C GLY A 61 9.61 9.04 8.94
N ASP A 62 8.62 9.74 8.36
CA ASP A 62 8.47 11.19 8.49
C ASP A 62 7.24 11.58 9.33
N ILE A 63 7.14 11.05 10.55
CA ILE A 63 6.46 11.80 11.62
C ILE A 63 7.56 12.64 12.26
N GLN A 64 7.85 13.80 11.67
CA GLN A 64 8.61 14.84 12.36
C GLN A 64 7.84 15.21 13.63
N LYS A 65 8.48 14.99 14.77
CA LYS A 65 8.09 15.49 16.08
C LYS A 65 8.22 17.01 16.13
#